data_AF-A0A5M6HUJ7-F1
#
_entry.id   AF-A0A5M6HUJ7-F1
#
_cell.length_a   1.000
_cell.length_b   1.000
_cell.length_c   1.000
_cell.angle_alpha   90.00
_cell.angle_beta   90.00
_cell.angle_gamma   90.00
#
_symmetry.space_group_name_H-M   'P 1'
#
loop_
_entity.id
_entity.type
_entity.pdbx_description
1 polymer ?
#
loop_
_entity_poly.entity_id
_entity_poly.type
_entity_poly.pdbx_seq_one_letter_code
_entity_poly.pdbx_strand_id
1 'polypeptide(L)'
;MHRTGVRGGEACARRRLRIAAIALGGWLFSAAGALAGGSLPFSDVLEHARAVPVLAEQLAAMVAQENVDPAELVCDATRLGNQWRHLGGERVLPFECEIGARTVVIEGAIEFLNAKGKVIATVVDGDAKDITKAVFRDAASVRFSDLHLKPE
;
A
#
# COMPACT_ATOMS: atom_id res chain seq x y z
N MET A 1 34.78 -33.07 71.12
CA MET A 1 35.22 -32.01 70.19
C MET A 1 34.84 -32.44 68.78
N HIS A 2 33.89 -31.80 68.11
CA HIS A 2 33.77 -31.68 66.64
C HIS A 2 32.48 -30.90 66.33
N ARG A 3 32.64 -29.64 65.92
CA ARG A 3 32.46 -29.12 64.55
C ARG A 3 30.98 -29.00 64.15
N THR A 4 30.41 -27.79 64.33
CA THR A 4 30.15 -26.78 63.26
C THR A 4 29.08 -27.27 62.28
N GLY A 5 27.83 -26.79 62.32
CA GLY A 5 27.41 -25.42 61.96
C GLY A 5 27.31 -25.33 60.42
N VAL A 6 26.25 -24.87 59.75
CA VAL A 6 25.10 -24.03 60.10
C VAL A 6 24.00 -24.31 59.06
N ARG A 7 22.81 -24.68 59.55
CA ARG A 7 21.49 -24.05 59.31
C ARG A 7 21.26 -23.41 57.93
N GLY A 8 20.36 -24.01 57.14
CA GLY A 8 19.78 -23.39 55.96
C GLY A 8 18.34 -23.86 55.75
N GLY A 9 17.39 -22.94 55.91
CA GLY A 9 16.12 -22.94 55.19
C GLY A 9 14.99 -23.78 55.78
N GLU A 10 14.30 -23.21 56.76
CA GLU A 10 12.96 -23.65 57.17
C GLU A 10 11.92 -23.39 56.07
N ALA A 11 11.09 -24.41 55.84
CA ALA A 11 9.65 -24.39 55.60
C ALA A 11 9.04 -23.37 54.60
N CYS A 12 8.13 -23.83 53.73
CA CYS A 12 6.75 -24.06 54.15
C CYS A 12 5.84 -24.48 52.98
N ALA A 13 5.04 -25.51 53.27
CA ALA A 13 3.66 -25.72 52.88
C ALA A 13 3.22 -25.77 51.41
N ARG A 14 2.74 -26.98 51.11
CA ARG A 14 1.91 -27.40 49.98
C ARG A 14 0.50 -26.79 50.04
N ARG A 15 -0.13 -26.85 48.85
CA ARG A 15 -1.58 -26.89 48.54
C ARG A 15 -2.32 -25.55 48.57
N ARG A 16 -2.75 -25.13 47.37
CA ARG A 16 -4.14 -25.36 46.92
C ARG A 16 -4.20 -25.21 45.39
N LEU A 17 -4.48 -26.34 44.72
CA LEU A 17 -5.01 -26.35 43.36
C LEU A 17 -6.32 -25.55 43.39
N ARG A 18 -6.39 -24.47 42.61
CA ARG A 18 -7.63 -23.90 42.12
C ARG A 18 -7.54 -23.81 40.60
N ILE A 19 -8.44 -24.56 40.00
CA ILE A 19 -8.81 -24.60 38.59
C ILE A 19 -9.16 -23.18 38.14
N ALA A 20 -8.73 -22.80 36.93
CA ALA A 20 -9.58 -22.27 35.86
C ALA A 20 -8.91 -21.16 35.04
N ALA A 21 -9.16 -21.27 33.74
CA ALA A 21 -9.18 -20.21 32.74
C ALA A 21 -7.83 -19.65 32.29
N ILE A 22 -7.25 -20.40 31.34
CA ILE A 22 -6.65 -19.88 30.11
C ILE A 22 -7.15 -18.47 29.79
N ALA A 23 -6.32 -17.45 30.03
CA ALA A 23 -6.52 -16.12 29.46
C ALA A 23 -5.94 -16.11 28.04
N LEU A 24 -6.62 -16.83 27.13
CA LEU A 24 -6.52 -16.58 25.69
C LEU A 24 -7.34 -15.33 25.40
N GLY A 25 -6.67 -14.21 25.27
CA GLY A 25 -7.26 -12.93 24.87
C GLY A 25 -6.23 -12.16 24.07
N GLY A 26 -5.98 -12.64 22.85
CA GLY A 26 -4.99 -12.09 21.95
C GLY A 26 -5.24 -10.62 21.67
N TRP A 27 -4.29 -9.77 22.05
CA TRP A 27 -4.09 -8.50 21.37
C TRP A 27 -3.41 -8.78 20.03
N LEU A 28 -4.16 -9.37 19.11
CA LEU A 28 -3.92 -9.18 17.68
C LEU A 28 -4.62 -7.88 17.31
N PHE A 29 -4.05 -6.74 17.73
CA PHE A 29 -4.18 -5.54 16.91
C PHE A 29 -3.37 -5.83 15.66
N SER A 30 -3.99 -6.54 14.71
CA SER A 30 -3.52 -6.60 13.34
C SER A 30 -3.28 -5.17 12.90
N ALA A 31 -2.01 -4.83 12.65
CA ALA A 31 -1.66 -3.68 11.86
C ALA A 31 -2.20 -3.91 10.45
N ALA A 32 -3.50 -3.72 10.25
CA ALA A 32 -4.12 -3.59 8.95
C ALA A 32 -3.66 -2.23 8.41
N GLY A 33 -2.43 -2.20 7.92
CA GLY A 33 -1.74 -0.98 7.51
C GLY A 33 -0.76 -1.28 6.40
N ALA A 34 -1.15 -2.06 5.40
CA ALA A 34 -0.41 -2.16 4.16
C ALA A 34 -1.32 -2.78 3.11
N LEU A 35 -1.66 -2.00 2.08
CA LEU A 35 -2.30 -2.46 0.84
C LEU A 35 -3.78 -2.84 0.99
N ALA A 36 -4.65 -1.84 0.81
CA ALA A 36 -5.93 -2.08 0.16
C ALA A 36 -5.73 -1.71 -1.31
N GLY A 37 -6.13 -2.57 -2.25
CA GLY A 37 -6.36 -2.14 -3.61
C GLY A 37 -7.36 -0.98 -3.60
N GLY A 38 -7.10 0.05 -4.39
CA GLY A 38 -7.96 1.21 -4.50
C GLY A 38 -8.48 1.36 -5.91
N SER A 39 -9.77 1.10 -6.10
CA SER A 39 -10.38 1.29 -7.41
C SER A 39 -10.62 2.77 -7.71
N LEU A 40 -10.38 3.18 -8.95
CA LEU A 40 -10.64 4.53 -9.49
C LEU A 40 -11.30 4.44 -10.86
N PRO A 41 -12.15 5.41 -11.24
CA PRO A 41 -12.74 5.43 -12.57
C PRO A 41 -11.65 5.63 -13.62
N PHE A 42 -11.84 5.03 -14.79
CA PHE A 42 -10.91 5.16 -15.92
C PHE A 42 -10.70 6.62 -16.35
N SER A 43 -11.67 7.51 -16.11
CA SER A 43 -11.52 8.95 -16.36
C SER A 43 -10.34 9.58 -15.63
N ASP A 44 -10.05 9.13 -14.41
CA ASP A 44 -8.97 9.67 -13.58
C ASP A 44 -7.62 9.21 -14.13
N VAL A 45 -7.53 7.95 -14.55
CA VAL A 45 -6.36 7.41 -15.24
C VAL A 45 -6.12 8.15 -16.55
N LEU A 46 -7.19 8.43 -17.32
CA LEU A 46 -7.10 9.17 -18.57
C LEU A 46 -6.64 10.62 -18.35
N GLU A 47 -7.03 11.26 -17.25
CA GLU A 47 -6.55 12.59 -16.88
C GLU A 47 -5.02 12.60 -16.73
N HIS A 48 -4.46 11.59 -16.05
CA HIS A 48 -3.01 11.44 -15.95
C HIS A 48 -2.35 11.11 -17.29
N ALA A 49 -2.97 10.21 -18.07
CA ALA A 49 -2.46 9.81 -19.38
C ALA A 49 -2.42 10.97 -20.38
N ARG A 50 -3.26 12.01 -20.24
CA ARG A 50 -3.23 13.20 -21.12
C ARG A 50 -1.90 13.96 -21.08
N ALA A 51 -1.10 13.80 -20.02
CA ALA A 51 0.26 14.33 -19.98
C ALA A 51 1.20 13.61 -20.97
N VAL A 52 0.82 12.42 -21.43
CA VAL A 52 1.52 11.60 -22.42
C VAL A 52 0.55 11.28 -23.57
N PRO A 53 0.42 12.16 -24.59
CA PRO A 53 -0.61 12.04 -25.63
C PRO A 53 -0.70 10.67 -26.30
N VAL A 54 0.45 10.04 -26.56
CA VAL A 54 0.52 8.70 -27.15
C VAL A 54 -0.15 7.64 -26.28
N LEU A 55 0.01 7.70 -24.96
CA LEU A 55 -0.65 6.77 -24.04
C LEU A 55 -2.16 6.99 -24.03
N ALA A 56 -2.61 8.25 -24.01
CA ALA A 56 -4.04 8.57 -24.06
C ALA A 56 -4.69 8.05 -25.35
N GLU A 57 -4.01 8.17 -26.50
CA GLU A 57 -4.47 7.63 -27.78
C GLU A 57 -4.53 6.10 -27.77
N GLN A 58 -3.51 5.43 -27.23
CA GLN A 58 -3.49 3.96 -27.10
C GLN A 58 -4.64 3.45 -26.23
N LEU A 59 -4.87 4.08 -25.08
CA LEU A 59 -5.97 3.73 -24.18
C LEU A 59 -7.32 3.95 -24.85
N ALA A 60 -7.53 5.10 -25.51
CA ALA A 60 -8.77 5.38 -26.25
C ALA A 60 -9.01 4.37 -27.39
N ALA A 61 -7.95 3.99 -28.12
CA ALA A 61 -8.04 2.98 -29.17
C ALA A 61 -8.42 1.60 -28.63
N MET A 62 -7.88 1.19 -27.48
CA MET A 62 -8.24 -0.07 -26.84
C MET A 62 -9.71 -0.08 -26.40
N VAL A 63 -10.18 1.00 -25.77
CA VAL A 63 -11.60 1.14 -25.39
C VAL A 63 -12.52 1.04 -26.61
N ALA A 64 -12.17 1.70 -27.72
CA ALA A 64 -12.94 1.64 -28.96
C ALA A 64 -12.92 0.24 -29.60
N GLN A 65 -11.79 -0.47 -29.56
CA GLN A 65 -11.67 -1.83 -30.10
C GLN A 65 -12.50 -2.84 -29.32
N GLU A 66 -12.55 -2.72 -28.01
CA GLU A 66 -13.29 -3.63 -27.12
C GLU A 66 -14.78 -3.25 -27.02
N ASN A 67 -15.20 -2.13 -27.61
CA ASN A 67 -16.58 -1.64 -27.63
C ASN A 67 -17.22 -1.56 -26.23
N VAL A 68 -16.45 -1.04 -25.27
CA VAL A 68 -16.86 -0.83 -23.88
C VAL A 68 -17.11 0.65 -23.60
N ASP A 69 -18.05 0.97 -22.71
CA ASP A 69 -18.31 2.34 -22.30
C ASP A 69 -17.20 2.81 -21.33
N PRO A 70 -16.42 3.87 -21.65
CA PRO A 70 -15.40 4.39 -20.76
C PRO A 70 -15.91 4.78 -19.36
N ALA A 71 -17.20 5.12 -19.21
CA ALA A 71 -17.80 5.48 -17.93
C ALA A 71 -18.02 4.28 -17.01
N GLU A 72 -18.07 3.06 -17.55
CA GLU A 72 -18.22 1.83 -16.79
C GLU A 72 -16.87 1.19 -16.42
N LEU A 73 -15.77 1.68 -17.02
CA LEU A 73 -14.44 1.16 -16.78
C LEU A 73 -13.89 1.59 -15.41
N VAL A 74 -13.42 0.59 -14.68
CA VAL A 74 -12.78 0.75 -13.38
C VAL A 74 -11.35 0.24 -13.49
N CYS A 75 -10.42 1.01 -12.94
CA CYS A 75 -9.04 0.60 -12.77
C CYS A 75 -8.77 0.37 -11.27
N ASP A 76 -7.74 -0.40 -10.98
CA ASP A 76 -7.17 -0.57 -9.66
C ASP A 76 -5.80 0.12 -9.58
N ALA A 77 -5.47 0.55 -8.36
CA ALA A 77 -4.24 1.25 -8.07
C ALA A 77 -3.76 0.91 -6.66
N THR A 78 -2.48 1.22 -6.40
CA THR A 78 -1.94 1.19 -5.04
C THR A 78 -2.55 2.32 -4.23
N ARG A 79 -3.29 2.00 -3.16
CA ARG A 79 -3.78 3.00 -2.20
C ARG A 79 -2.76 3.22 -1.09
N LEU A 80 -2.26 4.45 -0.96
CA LEU A 80 -1.37 4.85 0.12
C LEU A 80 -2.09 4.75 1.47
N GLY A 81 -1.46 4.10 2.44
CA GLY A 81 -2.06 3.90 3.78
C GLY A 81 -2.00 5.13 4.68
N ASN A 82 -2.65 5.05 5.85
CA ASN A 82 -2.75 6.16 6.81
C ASN A 82 -1.41 6.58 7.44
N GLN A 83 -0.32 5.81 7.23
CA GLN A 83 1.02 6.22 7.62
C GLN A 83 1.54 7.42 6.83
N TRP A 84 0.96 7.70 5.67
CA TRP A 84 1.24 8.88 4.86
C TRP A 84 0.48 10.08 5.41
N ARG A 85 1.22 11.03 6.00
CA ARG A 85 0.64 12.16 6.74
C ARG A 85 -0.37 12.99 5.93
N HIS A 86 -0.06 13.24 4.66
CA HIS A 86 -0.86 14.10 3.78
C HIS A 86 -1.43 13.36 2.57
N LEU A 87 -0.94 12.14 2.30
CA LEU A 87 -1.31 11.35 1.13
C LEU A 87 -2.09 10.07 1.50
N GLY A 88 -2.57 9.96 2.74
CA GLY A 88 -3.38 8.82 3.15
C GLY A 88 -4.63 8.68 2.28
N GLY A 89 -4.76 7.54 1.61
CA GLY A 89 -5.85 7.25 0.69
C GLY A 89 -5.60 7.61 -0.77
N GLU A 90 -4.50 8.29 -1.08
CA GLU A 90 -4.11 8.61 -2.45
C GLU A 90 -3.86 7.34 -3.26
N ARG A 91 -4.22 7.37 -4.55
CA ARG A 91 -4.04 6.24 -5.47
C ARG A 91 -2.87 6.54 -6.41
N VAL A 92 -1.93 5.61 -6.50
CA VAL A 92 -0.70 5.76 -7.27
C VAL A 92 -0.41 4.52 -8.10
N LEU A 93 0.60 4.62 -8.98
CA LEU A 93 1.03 3.56 -9.89
C LEU A 93 1.32 2.21 -9.17
N PRO A 94 1.29 1.08 -9.91
CA PRO A 94 0.78 0.99 -11.28
C PRO A 94 -0.75 1.17 -11.32
N PHE A 95 -1.28 1.61 -12.46
CA PHE A 95 -2.72 1.55 -12.71
C PHE A 95 -3.02 0.30 -13.54
N GLU A 96 -3.91 -0.54 -13.05
CA GLU A 96 -4.35 -1.75 -13.74
C GLU A 96 -5.80 -1.58 -14.15
N CYS A 97 -6.11 -1.65 -15.43
CA CYS A 97 -7.47 -1.48 -15.94
C CYS A 97 -7.93 -2.73 -16.69
N GLU A 98 -9.14 -3.18 -16.40
CA GLU A 98 -9.82 -4.18 -17.22
C GLU A 98 -10.58 -3.47 -18.34
N ILE A 99 -10.07 -3.55 -19.58
CA ILE A 99 -10.69 -2.97 -20.77
C ILE A 99 -11.20 -4.12 -21.63
N GLY A 100 -12.49 -4.40 -21.54
CA GLY A 100 -13.11 -5.53 -22.24
C GLY A 100 -12.50 -6.86 -21.79
N ALA A 101 -11.90 -7.59 -22.72
CA ALA A 101 -11.22 -8.85 -22.43
C ALA A 101 -9.74 -8.70 -22.04
N ARG A 102 -9.21 -7.48 -21.96
CA ARG A 102 -7.79 -7.21 -21.74
C ARG A 102 -7.54 -6.58 -20.38
N THR A 103 -6.50 -7.05 -19.71
CA THR A 103 -5.90 -6.36 -18.57
C THR A 103 -4.75 -5.52 -19.08
N VAL A 104 -4.79 -4.20 -18.84
CA VAL A 104 -3.72 -3.29 -19.19
C VAL A 104 -3.08 -2.74 -17.92
N VAL A 105 -1.75 -2.73 -17.89
CA VAL A 105 -0.98 -2.18 -16.77
C VAL A 105 -0.25 -0.94 -17.26
N ILE A 106 -0.46 0.18 -16.56
CA ILE A 106 0.20 1.46 -16.82
C ILE A 106 1.24 1.67 -15.73
N GLU A 107 2.50 1.79 -16.14
CA GLU A 107 3.65 2.05 -15.29
C GLU A 107 4.26 3.42 -15.63
N GLY A 108 5.22 3.84 -14.84
CA GLY A 108 5.89 5.13 -14.99
C GLY A 108 6.58 5.56 -13.70
N ALA A 109 6.93 6.83 -13.63
CA ALA A 109 7.56 7.41 -12.45
C ALA A 109 6.55 8.17 -11.58
N ILE A 110 6.70 8.01 -10.26
CA ILE A 110 6.01 8.79 -9.24
C ILE A 110 7.00 9.77 -8.62
N GLU A 111 6.73 11.06 -8.77
CA GLU A 111 7.44 12.11 -8.06
C GLU A 111 6.63 12.53 -6.83
N PHE A 112 7.22 12.40 -5.65
CA PHE A 112 6.65 12.88 -4.40
C PHE A 112 7.11 14.31 -4.16
N LEU A 113 6.17 15.24 -3.98
CA LEU A 113 6.45 16.66 -3.78
C LEU A 113 6.07 17.08 -2.36
N ASN A 114 6.87 17.93 -1.75
CA ASN A 114 6.53 18.54 -0.47
C ASN A 114 5.50 19.68 -0.62
N ALA A 115 5.07 20.26 0.51
CA ALA A 115 4.09 21.35 0.52
C ALA A 115 4.54 22.64 -0.24
N LYS A 116 5.82 22.75 -0.60
CA LYS A 116 6.35 23.85 -1.41
C LYS A 116 6.43 23.50 -2.91
N GLY A 117 5.93 22.32 -3.32
CA GLY A 117 6.03 21.81 -4.68
C GLY A 117 7.42 21.34 -5.08
N LYS A 118 8.35 21.13 -4.14
CA LYS A 118 9.68 20.59 -4.43
C LYS A 118 9.63 19.06 -4.42
N VAL A 119 10.16 18.43 -5.47
CA VAL A 119 10.37 16.96 -5.51
C VAL A 119 11.33 16.55 -4.40
N ILE A 120 10.90 15.60 -3.56
CA ILE A 120 11.68 15.04 -2.46
C ILE A 120 12.08 13.58 -2.70
N ALA A 121 11.37 12.88 -3.58
CA ALA A 121 11.69 11.53 -4.02
C ALA A 121 11.07 11.25 -5.38
N THR A 122 11.69 10.35 -6.14
CA THR A 122 11.17 9.80 -7.39
C THR A 122 11.25 8.27 -7.30
N VAL A 123 10.16 7.59 -7.61
CA VAL A 123 10.08 6.12 -7.70
C VAL A 123 9.80 5.77 -9.15
N VAL A 124 10.71 5.06 -9.80
CA VAL A 124 10.58 4.63 -11.21
C VAL A 124 9.88 3.28 -11.25
N ASP A 125 9.12 3.06 -12.32
CA ASP A 125 8.29 1.87 -12.57
C ASP A 125 7.28 1.55 -11.47
N GLY A 126 7.00 2.53 -10.60
CA GLY A 126 5.85 2.57 -9.69
C GLY A 126 5.46 1.27 -8.97
N ASP A 127 6.37 0.33 -8.67
CA ASP A 127 5.97 -0.95 -8.08
C ASP A 127 5.35 -0.71 -6.69
N ALA A 128 4.15 -1.25 -6.46
CA ALA A 128 3.42 -1.18 -5.20
C ALA A 128 4.31 -1.54 -3.99
N LYS A 129 5.24 -2.49 -4.14
CA LYS A 129 6.19 -2.91 -3.11
C LYS A 129 7.20 -1.83 -2.77
N ASP A 130 7.67 -1.07 -3.76
CA ASP A 130 8.69 -0.05 -3.53
C ASP A 130 8.08 1.23 -2.98
N ILE A 131 6.88 1.57 -3.43
CA ILE A 131 6.06 2.66 -2.87
C ILE A 131 5.75 2.40 -1.40
N THR A 132 5.36 1.18 -1.03
CA THR A 132 4.95 0.89 0.36
C THR A 132 6.11 0.77 1.34
N LYS A 133 7.32 0.42 0.89
CA LYS A 133 8.52 0.44 1.73
C LYS A 133 8.97 1.86 2.09
N ALA A 134 8.72 2.83 1.21
CA ALA A 134 9.20 4.20 1.34
C ALA A 134 8.07 5.14 1.78
N VAL A 135 8.07 5.58 3.04
CA VAL A 135 7.09 6.57 3.54
C VAL A 135 7.75 7.94 3.68
N PHE A 136 7.34 8.90 2.86
CA PHE A 136 7.86 10.26 2.89
C PHE A 136 6.94 11.18 3.70
N ARG A 137 7.26 11.42 4.98
CA ARG A 137 6.41 12.21 5.91
C ARG A 137 6.07 13.62 5.41
N ASP A 138 6.98 14.22 4.64
CA ASP A 138 6.85 15.58 4.11
C ASP A 138 6.21 15.62 2.72
N ALA A 139 5.91 14.46 2.10
CA ALA A 139 5.19 14.42 0.83
C ALA A 139 3.75 14.91 1.04
N ALA A 140 3.35 15.88 0.22
CA ALA A 140 2.05 16.54 0.26
C ALA A 140 1.25 16.39 -1.04
N SER A 141 1.92 16.04 -2.15
CA SER A 141 1.27 15.73 -3.43
C SER A 141 2.14 14.73 -4.22
N VAL A 142 1.54 14.13 -5.24
CA VAL A 142 2.22 13.26 -6.22
C VAL A 142 2.09 13.86 -7.61
N ARG A 143 3.10 13.63 -8.46
CA ARG A 143 3.04 13.87 -9.90
C ARG A 143 3.50 12.62 -10.62
N PHE A 144 2.82 12.28 -11.69
CA PHE A 144 3.19 11.16 -12.54
C PHE A 144 3.95 11.66 -13.76
N SER A 145 5.02 10.95 -14.12
CA SER A 145 5.79 11.19 -15.34
C SER A 145 6.13 9.88 -16.01
N ASP A 146 6.54 9.95 -17.28
CA ASP A 146 7.01 8.80 -18.05
C ASP A 146 6.00 7.65 -18.09
N LEU A 147 4.69 7.99 -18.13
CA LEU A 147 3.62 7.00 -18.15
C LEU A 147 3.63 6.21 -19.46
N HIS A 148 3.55 4.88 -19.35
CA HIS A 148 3.54 3.98 -20.50
C HIS A 148 2.82 2.67 -20.16
N LEU A 149 2.38 1.95 -21.20
CA LEU A 149 1.89 0.58 -21.03
C LEU A 149 3.07 -0.35 -20.73
N LYS A 150 2.89 -1.21 -19.73
CA LYS A 150 3.83 -2.29 -19.46
C LYS A 150 3.88 -3.25 -20.67
N PRO A 151 5.05 -3.58 -21.21
CA PRO A 151 5.17 -4.58 -22.26
C PRO A 151 4.78 -5.97 -21.73
N GLU A 152 4.08 -6.75 -22.56
CA GLU A 152 3.71 -8.15 -22.29
C GLU A 152 4.94 -9.09 -22.17
#